data_AF-Q83UT5-F1
#
_entry.id   AF-Q83UT5-F1
#
_cell.length_a   1.000
_cell.length_b   1.000
_cell.length_c   1.000
_cell.angle_alpha   90.00
_cell.angle_beta   90.00
_cell.angle_gamma   90.00
#
_symmetry.space_group_name_H-M   'P 1'
#
loop_
_entity.id
_entity.type
_entity.pdbx_description
1 polymer ?
#
loop_
_entity_poly.entity_id
_entity_poly.type
_entity_poly.pdbx_seq_one_letter_code
_entity_poly.pdbx_strand_id
1 'polypeptide(L)'
;MILSEQTDKAGKKRKLLTHPDRNGIVYTLDRENGDLISANKLDDTVNWVKQVDLKTGLPVRDPEFGTRMDHKGKEICPSAMGYHNQGHDSYDPTKELFFMGINHICMDWEPFMLP
;
A
#
# COMPACT_ATOMS: atom_id res chain seq x y z
N MET A 1 1.58 -9.19 6.80
CA MET A 1 1.80 -10.15 5.69
C MET A 1 0.97 -11.40 5.92
N ILE A 2 0.26 -11.87 4.91
CA ILE A 2 -0.59 -13.07 4.94
C ILE A 2 -0.29 -13.93 3.71
N LEU A 3 -0.10 -15.24 3.88
CA LEU A 3 0.17 -16.16 2.77
C LEU A 3 -1.13 -16.81 2.30
N SER A 4 -1.27 -17.00 0.99
CA SER A 4 -2.42 -17.70 0.41
C SER A 4 -2.03 -18.49 -0.84
N GLU A 5 -2.90 -19.39 -1.27
CA GLU A 5 -2.87 -19.96 -2.62
C GLU A 5 -4.20 -19.63 -3.28
N GLN A 6 -4.15 -18.91 -4.40
CA GLN A 6 -5.34 -18.42 -5.11
C GLN A 6 -5.15 -18.55 -6.61
N THR A 7 -6.25 -18.58 -7.35
CA THR A 7 -6.22 -18.52 -8.81
C THR A 7 -6.18 -17.05 -9.23
N ASP A 8 -5.19 -16.66 -10.04
CA ASP A 8 -5.09 -15.30 -10.54
C ASP A 8 -6.16 -15.00 -11.61
N LYS A 9 -6.23 -13.74 -12.07
CA LYS A 9 -7.14 -13.32 -13.14
C LYS A 9 -6.92 -14.04 -14.48
N ALA A 10 -5.77 -14.67 -14.67
CA ALA A 10 -5.44 -15.44 -15.87
C ALA A 10 -5.78 -16.95 -15.71
N GLY A 11 -6.37 -17.36 -14.58
CA GLY A 11 -6.72 -18.75 -14.31
C GLY A 11 -5.55 -19.60 -13.79
N LYS A 12 -4.40 -19.01 -13.46
CA LYS A 12 -3.23 -19.73 -12.94
C LYS A 12 -3.28 -19.77 -11.42
N LYS A 13 -3.18 -20.97 -10.84
CA LYS A 13 -2.99 -21.14 -9.39
C LYS A 13 -1.61 -20.61 -8.98
N ARG A 14 -1.56 -19.71 -8.01
CA ARG A 14 -0.34 -19.05 -7.53
C ARG A 14 -0.16 -19.18 -6.04
N LYS A 15 1.10 -19.14 -5.64
CA LYS A 15 1.55 -19.09 -4.26
C LYS A 15 1.84 -17.64 -3.91
N LEU A 16 0.98 -17.02 -3.11
CA LEU A 16 0.98 -15.57 -2.92
C LEU A 16 1.39 -15.17 -1.50
N LEU A 17 1.91 -13.95 -1.40
CA LEU A 17 1.98 -13.16 -0.17
C LEU A 17 1.19 -11.86 -0.39
N THR A 18 0.37 -11.47 0.59
CA THR A 18 -0.39 -10.21 0.59
C THR A 18 0.06 -9.34 1.77
N HIS A 19 0.31 -8.06 1.49
CA HIS A 19 0.84 -7.10 2.45
C HIS A 19 0.14 -5.74 2.34
N PRO A 20 -0.75 -5.38 3.28
CA PRO A 20 -1.26 -4.02 3.41
C PRO A 20 -0.19 -3.12 4.04
N ASP A 21 0.37 -2.22 3.23
CA ASP A 21 1.45 -1.34 3.67
C ASP A 21 0.95 -0.04 4.31
N ARG A 22 1.82 0.57 5.14
CA ARG A 22 1.60 1.90 5.74
C ARG A 22 1.26 2.96 4.70
N ASN A 23 1.87 2.87 3.52
CA ASN A 23 1.69 3.83 2.43
C ASN A 23 0.29 3.80 1.79
N GLY A 24 -0.63 2.96 2.26
CA GLY A 24 -2.00 2.93 1.73
C GLY A 24 -2.18 2.01 0.53
N ILE A 25 -1.19 1.19 0.17
CA ILE A 25 -1.26 0.22 -0.93
C ILE A 25 -1.24 -1.20 -0.37
N VAL A 26 -2.14 -2.05 -0.86
CA VAL A 26 -2.10 -3.51 -0.66
C VAL A 26 -1.35 -4.13 -1.81
N TYR A 27 -0.21 -4.72 -1.48
CA TYR A 27 0.63 -5.44 -2.44
C TYR A 27 0.33 -6.94 -2.37
N THR A 28 0.20 -7.57 -3.53
CA THR A 28 0.21 -9.04 -3.66
C THR A 28 1.34 -9.44 -4.59
N LEU A 29 2.21 -10.33 -4.13
CA LEU A 29 3.36 -10.84 -4.88
C LEU A 29 3.31 -12.36 -4.92
N ASP A 30 3.91 -12.94 -5.96
CA ASP A 30 4.25 -14.36 -5.97
C ASP A 30 5.41 -14.59 -4.98
N ARG A 31 5.18 -15.45 -3.98
CA ARG A 31 6.12 -15.63 -2.87
C ARG A 31 7.34 -16.48 -3.25
N GLU A 32 7.33 -17.14 -4.40
CA GLU A 32 8.44 -17.98 -4.83
C GLU A 32 9.51 -17.20 -5.60
N ASN A 33 9.11 -16.15 -6.34
CA ASN A 33 10.03 -15.40 -7.21
C ASN A 33 10.00 -13.87 -7.02
N GLY A 34 9.03 -13.34 -6.26
CA GLY A 34 8.88 -11.90 -6.03
C GLY A 34 8.16 -11.13 -7.14
N ASP A 35 7.54 -11.82 -8.11
CA ASP A 35 6.77 -11.16 -9.16
C ASP A 35 5.61 -10.36 -8.56
N LEU A 36 5.45 -9.11 -9.01
CA LEU A 36 4.36 -8.24 -8.57
C LEU A 36 3.06 -8.62 -9.30
N ILE A 37 2.07 -9.10 -8.54
CA ILE A 37 0.77 -9.55 -9.08
C ILE A 37 -0.25 -8.41 -9.05
N SER A 38 -0.31 -7.66 -7.95
CA SER A 38 -1.18 -6.49 -7.82
C SER A 38 -0.66 -5.50 -6.79
N ALA A 39 -1.07 -4.24 -6.93
CA ALA A 39 -0.74 -3.14 -6.03
C ALA A 39 -1.88 -2.12 -6.07
N ASN A 40 -2.87 -2.29 -5.19
CA ASN A 40 -4.11 -1.50 -5.17
C ASN A 40 -4.16 -0.58 -3.95
N LYS A 41 -4.79 0.59 -4.09
CA LYS A 41 -5.05 1.47 -2.94
C LYS A 41 -6.00 0.79 -1.94
N LEU A 42 -5.71 0.92 -0.64
CA LEU A 42 -6.58 0.51 0.47
C LEU A 42 -7.88 1.32 0.47
N ASP A 43 -7.79 2.60 0.12
CA ASP A 43 -8.87 3.56 0.09
C ASP A 43 -8.59 4.59 -1.01
N ASP A 44 -9.64 5.14 -1.64
CA ASP A 44 -9.49 6.02 -2.80
C ASP A 44 -8.89 7.39 -2.47
N THR A 45 -8.89 7.78 -1.19
CA THR A 45 -8.31 9.03 -0.69
C THR A 45 -6.77 9.04 -0.63
N VAL A 46 -6.09 7.91 -0.84
CA VAL A 46 -4.62 7.86 -0.93
C VAL A 46 -4.14 8.75 -2.09
N ASN A 47 -3.31 9.76 -1.80
CA ASN A 47 -3.00 10.83 -2.77
C ASN A 47 -1.50 11.00 -3.10
N TRP A 48 -0.57 10.52 -2.26
CA TRP A 48 0.87 10.62 -2.54
C TRP A 48 1.31 9.87 -3.82
N VAL A 49 0.50 8.92 -4.27
CA VAL A 49 0.72 8.06 -5.43
C VAL A 49 -0.52 8.04 -6.32
N LYS A 50 -0.33 8.21 -7.62
CA LYS A 50 -1.40 8.08 -8.61
C LYS A 50 -1.78 6.61 -8.79
N GLN A 51 -0.76 5.79 -9.05
CA GLN A 51 -0.85 4.33 -9.17
C GLN A 51 0.54 3.70 -8.99
N VAL A 52 0.59 2.38 -8.79
CA VAL A 52 1.83 1.61 -8.93
C VAL A 52 1.87 1.02 -10.34
N ASP A 53 2.93 1.30 -11.09
CA ASP A 53 3.13 0.70 -12.42
C ASP A 53 3.61 -0.75 -12.24
N LEU A 54 2.76 -1.71 -12.60
CA LEU A 54 3.05 -3.14 -12.43
C LEU A 54 4.17 -3.64 -13.35
N LYS A 55 4.49 -2.95 -14.45
CA LYS A 55 5.58 -3.36 -15.36
C LYS A 55 6.94 -2.97 -14.80
N THR A 56 7.03 -1.78 -14.23
CA THR A 56 8.29 -1.26 -13.67
C THR A 56 8.44 -1.56 -12.18
N GLY A 57 7.33 -1.86 -11.49
CA GLY A 57 7.27 -2.00 -10.04
C GLY A 57 7.31 -0.68 -9.28
N LEU A 58 7.30 0.46 -9.98
CA LEU A 58 7.52 1.78 -9.37
C LEU A 58 6.20 2.51 -9.09
N PRO A 59 6.06 3.16 -7.92
CA PRO A 59 4.95 4.07 -7.65
C PRO A 59 5.10 5.35 -8.47
N VAL A 60 4.06 5.70 -9.23
CA VAL A 60 3.95 6.97 -9.94
C VAL A 60 3.55 8.05 -8.93
N ARG A 61 4.55 8.74 -8.40
CA ARG A 61 4.40 9.73 -7.32
C ARG A 61 3.61 10.94 -7.82
N ASP A 62 2.80 11.53 -6.93
CA ASP A 62 2.22 12.85 -7.16
C ASP A 62 3.09 13.93 -6.48
N PRO A 63 3.74 14.83 -7.25
CA PRO A 63 4.59 15.87 -6.67
C PRO A 63 3.85 16.84 -5.73
N GLU A 64 2.51 16.98 -5.88
CA GLU A 64 1.70 17.87 -5.04
C GLU A 64 1.76 17.48 -3.56
N PHE A 65 1.81 16.17 -3.27
CA PHE A 65 1.85 15.63 -1.91
C PHE A 65 3.27 15.22 -1.46
N GLY A 66 4.30 15.76 -2.13
CA GLY A 66 5.70 15.52 -1.78
C GLY A 66 6.20 16.42 -0.64
N THR A 67 7.08 15.90 0.21
CA THR A 67 7.75 16.67 1.28
C THR A 67 9.15 17.09 0.85
N ARG A 68 9.57 18.30 1.24
CA ARG A 68 10.90 18.86 0.96
C ARG A 68 11.21 19.99 1.95
N MET A 69 12.49 20.36 2.07
CA MET A 69 12.93 21.48 2.90
C MET A 69 12.21 22.78 2.53
N ASP A 70 12.01 23.63 3.53
CA ASP A 70 11.39 24.96 3.40
C ASP A 70 9.99 24.94 2.75
N HIS A 71 9.27 23.82 2.93
CA HIS A 71 7.93 23.63 2.40
C HIS A 71 7.06 22.78 3.34
N LYS A 72 5.93 23.35 3.76
CA LYS A 72 4.86 22.61 4.42
C LYS A 72 3.94 21.94 3.40
N GLY A 73 4.07 20.63 3.24
CA GLY A 73 3.09 19.80 2.55
C GLY A 73 1.82 19.68 3.41
N LYS A 74 0.65 19.71 2.77
CA LYS A 74 -0.65 19.69 3.44
C LYS A 74 -1.54 18.58 2.89
N GLU A 75 -2.46 18.10 3.71
CA GLU A 75 -3.49 17.12 3.33
C GLU A 75 -2.91 15.84 2.67
N ILE A 76 -1.73 15.41 3.13
CA ILE A 76 -1.06 14.20 2.63
C ILE A 76 -1.78 12.98 3.23
N CYS A 77 -2.24 12.08 2.37
CA CYS A 77 -2.91 10.84 2.74
C CYS A 77 -2.18 9.63 2.11
N PRO A 78 -1.75 8.64 2.92
CA PRO A 78 -1.88 8.55 4.39
C PRO A 78 -0.96 9.47 5.19
N SER A 79 -1.27 9.62 6.48
CA SER A 79 -0.33 10.18 7.46
C SER A 79 0.87 9.27 7.69
N ALA A 80 1.84 9.76 8.46
CA ALA A 80 2.98 8.97 8.91
C ALA A 80 2.54 7.70 9.64
N MET A 81 1.43 7.70 10.40
CA MET A 81 0.90 6.49 11.05
C MET A 81 0.41 5.43 10.05
N GLY A 82 0.15 5.83 8.80
CA GLY A 82 -0.28 5.00 7.68
C GLY A 82 -1.74 4.55 7.76
N TYR A 83 -2.28 4.11 6.62
CA TYR A 83 -3.63 3.52 6.56
C TYR A 83 -3.67 2.08 7.08
N HIS A 84 -2.54 1.43 7.23
CA HIS A 84 -2.42 0.19 7.98
C HIS A 84 -1.15 0.25 8.84
N ASN A 85 -1.13 -0.38 10.02
CA ASN A 85 0.02 -0.31 10.93
C ASN A 85 0.46 -1.72 11.39
N GLN A 86 0.76 -1.92 12.66
CA GLN A 86 1.26 -3.18 13.22
C GLN A 86 0.23 -4.32 13.32
N GLY A 87 -1.03 -4.08 12.91
CA GLY A 87 -2.14 -5.02 13.12
C GLY A 87 -1.90 -6.36 12.44
N HIS A 88 -2.28 -7.44 13.12
CA HIS A 88 -2.35 -8.77 12.51
C HIS A 88 -3.77 -9.01 11.98
N ASP A 89 -3.90 -8.87 10.67
CA ASP A 89 -5.15 -9.13 9.94
C ASP A 89 -5.41 -10.63 9.73
N SER A 90 -6.57 -10.96 9.15
CA SER A 90 -6.99 -12.35 8.91
C SER A 90 -7.41 -12.60 7.46
N TYR A 91 -7.43 -13.89 7.08
CA TYR A 91 -7.83 -14.35 5.76
C TYR A 91 -8.73 -15.58 5.88
N ASP A 92 -9.84 -15.59 5.15
CA ASP A 92 -10.73 -16.74 5.03
C ASP A 92 -10.46 -17.47 3.69
N PRO A 93 -9.87 -18.68 3.71
CA PRO A 93 -9.53 -19.41 2.48
C PRO A 93 -10.76 -19.96 1.73
N THR A 94 -11.93 -20.03 2.36
CA THR A 94 -13.16 -20.52 1.72
C THR A 94 -13.85 -19.43 0.90
N LYS A 95 -13.73 -18.18 1.35
CA LYS A 95 -14.27 -16.99 0.67
C LYS A 95 -13.23 -16.27 -0.18
N GLU A 96 -11.95 -16.59 0.01
CA GLU A 96 -10.81 -15.90 -0.57
C GLU A 96 -10.78 -14.39 -0.24
N LEU A 97 -11.19 -14.04 0.99
CA LEU A 97 -11.29 -12.66 1.47
C LEU A 97 -10.29 -12.36 2.60
N PHE A 98 -9.62 -11.21 2.50
CA PHE A 98 -8.82 -10.62 3.57
C PHE A 98 -9.67 -9.64 4.38
N PHE A 99 -9.60 -9.73 5.71
CA PHE A 99 -10.27 -8.80 6.62
C PHE A 99 -9.21 -7.95 7.31
N MET A 100 -9.20 -6.65 7.00
CA MET A 100 -8.13 -5.73 7.39
C MET A 100 -8.63 -4.63 8.33
N GLY A 101 -7.89 -4.40 9.42
CA GLY A 101 -8.12 -3.27 10.31
C GLY A 101 -7.39 -2.02 9.82
N ILE A 102 -8.12 -1.07 9.22
CA ILE A 102 -7.54 0.09 8.52
C ILE A 102 -7.69 1.37 9.36
N ASN A 103 -6.67 2.24 9.30
CA ASN A 103 -6.72 3.61 9.78
C ASN A 103 -7.16 4.55 8.65
N HIS A 104 -7.88 5.63 8.98
CA HIS A 104 -8.21 6.69 8.03
C HIS A 104 -7.70 8.04 8.56
N ILE A 105 -6.38 8.26 8.46
CA ILE A 105 -5.67 9.40 9.08
C ILE A 105 -4.73 10.03 8.05
N CYS A 106 -4.83 11.35 7.84
CA CYS A 106 -3.96 12.16 6.97
C CYS A 106 -3.10 13.16 7.77
N MET A 107 -2.23 13.93 7.11
CA MET A 107 -1.31 14.85 7.80
C MET A 107 -0.90 16.07 6.98
N ASP A 108 -0.41 17.08 7.71
CA ASP A 108 0.52 18.08 7.18
C ASP A 108 1.94 17.72 7.62
N TRP A 109 2.95 17.99 6.79
CA TRP A 109 4.36 17.75 7.11
C TRP A 109 5.26 18.88 6.62
N GLU A 110 6.12 19.38 7.50
CA GLU A 110 7.22 20.30 7.15
C GLU A 110 8.53 19.78 7.77
N PRO A 111 9.53 19.38 6.98
CA PRO A 111 10.83 19.02 7.52
C PRO A 111 11.59 20.29 7.93
N PHE A 112 12.26 20.24 9.08
CA PHE A 112 13.16 21.29 9.55
C PHE A 112 14.51 20.68 9.92
N MET A 113 15.59 21.43 9.72
CA MET A 113 16.89 21.09 10.30
C MET A 113 17.04 21.86 11.61
N LEU A 114 17.42 21.14 12.66
CA LEU A 114 17.88 21.79 13.89
C LEU A 114 19.28 22.38 13.63
N PRO A 115 19.59 23.56 14.19
CA PRO A 115 20.91 24.20 14.07
C PRO A 115 22.03 23.36 14.69
#